data_AF-A0A6C0JIP5-F1
#
_entry.id   AF-A0A6C0JIP5-F1
#
_cell.length_a   1.000
_cell.length_b   1.000
_cell.length_c   1.000
_cell.angle_alpha   90.00
_cell.angle_beta   90.00
_cell.angle_gamma   90.00
#
_symmetry.space_group_name_H-M   'P 1'
#
loop_
_entity.id
_entity.type
_entity.pdbx_description
1 polymer ?
#
loop_
_entity_poly.entity_id
_entity_poly.type
_entity_poly.pdbx_seq_one_letter_code
_entity_poly.pdbx_strand_id
1 'polypeptide(L)'
;MSADPAAIRESLRSWITADDEIRALQAQIKTIRERKTQHGAAVLEFMKGNNLDNFVLDGAGGGGTIARSERTVRPALKRSTLRQQLLLQFADQPERVAEALRAIEGIPEGDDMSAGGTKREVLSRRLPRAQNITLG
;
A
#
# COMPACT_ATOMS: atom_id res chain seq x y z
N MET A 1 12.03 34.47 12.52
CA MET A 1 13.12 33.69 13.14
C MET A 1 13.82 32.93 12.03
N SER A 2 14.98 33.38 11.56
CA SER A 2 15.78 32.62 10.59
C SER A 2 16.37 31.41 11.33
N ALA A 3 16.07 30.20 10.86
CA ALA A 3 16.67 28.99 11.40
C ALA A 3 18.20 29.04 11.22
N ASP A 4 18.94 28.67 12.25
CA ASP A 4 20.39 28.55 12.20
C ASP A 4 20.79 27.54 11.09
N PRO A 5 21.62 27.92 10.11
CA PRO A 5 22.11 27.02 9.06
C PRO A 5 22.79 25.75 9.59
N ALA A 6 23.34 25.77 10.80
CA ALA A 6 23.87 24.56 11.43
C ALA A 6 22.76 23.56 11.82
N ALA A 7 21.68 24.05 12.44
CA ALA A 7 20.54 23.24 12.84
C ALA A 7 19.81 22.60 11.63
N ILE A 8 19.65 23.35 10.54
CA ILE A 8 19.03 22.81 9.31
C ILE A 8 19.88 21.70 8.67
N ARG A 9 21.21 21.85 8.66
CA ARG A 9 22.12 20.80 8.15
C ARG A 9 22.01 19.51 8.96
N GLU A 10 21.86 19.62 10.28
CA GLU A 10 21.69 18.45 11.14
C GLU A 10 20.35 17.76 10.92
N SER A 11 19.25 18.53 10.85
CA SER A 11 17.93 18.00 10.49
C SER A 11 17.93 17.29 9.14
N LEU A 12 18.64 17.82 8.14
CA LEU A 12 18.75 17.17 6.83
C LEU A 12 19.52 15.84 6.91
N ARG A 13 20.61 15.77 7.69
CA ARG A 13 21.36 14.53 7.91
C ARG A 13 20.53 13.47 8.62
N SER A 14 19.80 13.87 9.66
CA SER A 14 18.89 12.98 10.38
C SER A 14 17.78 12.47 9.46
N TRP A 15 17.19 13.33 8.63
CA TRP A 15 16.16 12.95 7.67
C TRP A 15 16.70 11.97 6.61
N ILE A 16 17.91 12.19 6.09
CA ILE A 16 18.59 11.28 5.16
C ILE A 16 18.81 9.91 5.80
N THR A 17 19.28 9.88 7.05
CA THR A 17 19.54 8.64 7.79
C THR A 17 18.25 7.83 7.99
N ALA A 18 17.16 8.50 8.37
CA ALA A 18 15.86 7.86 8.49
C ALA A 18 15.33 7.33 7.15
N ASP A 19 15.50 8.09 6.05
CA ASP A 19 15.12 7.62 4.70
C ASP A 19 15.89 6.35 4.31
N ASP A 20 17.19 6.29 4.60
CA ASP A 20 18.02 5.11 4.31
C ASP A 20 17.63 3.90 5.18
N GLU A 21 17.34 4.10 6.46
CA GLU A 21 16.85 3.03 7.36
C GLU A 21 15.50 2.47 6.89
N ILE A 22 14.55 3.33 6.52
CA ILE A 22 13.24 2.92 5.98
C ILE A 22 13.44 2.06 4.73
N ARG A 23 14.31 2.47 3.80
CA ARG A 23 14.60 1.69 2.58
C ARG A 23 15.16 0.31 2.90
N ALA A 24 16.10 0.24 3.85
CA ALA A 24 16.69 -1.02 4.28
C ALA A 24 15.65 -1.95 4.94
N LEU A 25 14.83 -1.42 5.85
CA LEU A 25 13.77 -2.16 6.52
C LEU A 25 12.70 -2.62 5.52
N GLN A 26 12.32 -1.80 4.54
CA GLN A 26 11.38 -2.19 3.49
C GLN A 26 11.91 -3.34 2.63
N ALA A 27 13.21 -3.34 2.32
CA ALA A 27 13.85 -4.45 1.60
C ALA A 27 13.81 -5.74 2.43
N GLN A 28 14.13 -5.67 3.73
CA GLN A 28 14.05 -6.82 4.64
C GLN A 28 12.61 -7.34 4.77
N ILE A 29 11.64 -6.44 4.94
CA ILE A 29 10.21 -6.77 5.00
C ILE A 29 9.77 -7.49 3.73
N LYS A 30 10.24 -7.05 2.54
CA LYS A 30 9.96 -7.73 1.28
C LYS A 30 10.46 -9.18 1.31
N THR A 31 11.72 -9.40 1.68
CA THR A 31 12.31 -10.74 1.77
C THR A 31 11.61 -11.62 2.81
N ILE A 32 11.18 -11.05 3.94
CA ILE A 32 10.40 -11.77 4.96
C ILE A 32 9.02 -12.16 4.42
N ARG A 33 8.33 -11.26 3.72
CA ARG A 33 7.02 -11.53 3.10
C ARG A 33 7.11 -12.64 2.06
N GLU A 34 8.15 -12.63 1.23
CA GLU A 34 8.38 -13.68 0.23
C GLU A 34 8.58 -15.05 0.90
N ARG A 35 9.45 -15.14 1.92
CA ARG A 35 9.65 -16.36 2.69
C ARG A 35 8.37 -16.83 3.38
N LYS A 36 7.60 -15.92 3.99
CA LYS A 36 6.31 -16.25 4.62
C LYS A 36 5.32 -16.84 3.60
N THR A 37 5.24 -16.26 2.41
CA THR A 37 4.37 -16.76 1.33
C THR A 37 4.81 -18.14 0.87
N GLN A 38 6.12 -18.38 0.70
CA GLN A 38 6.66 -19.69 0.33
C GLN A 38 6.34 -20.76 1.37
N HIS A 39 6.61 -20.49 2.66
CA HIS A 39 6.27 -21.42 3.74
C HIS A 39 4.76 -21.64 3.86
N GLY A 40 3.95 -20.58 3.72
CA GLY A 40 2.50 -20.68 3.75
C GLY A 40 1.93 -21.54 2.63
N ALA A 41 2.50 -21.49 1.43
CA ALA A 41 2.12 -22.36 0.32
C ALA A 41 2.41 -23.84 0.63
N ALA A 42 3.60 -24.14 1.15
CA ALA A 42 3.96 -25.52 1.53
C ALA A 42 3.04 -26.08 2.64
N VAL A 43 2.73 -25.28 3.67
CA VAL A 43 1.80 -25.67 4.74
C VAL A 43 0.39 -25.91 4.18
N LEU A 44 -0.12 -25.03 3.32
CA LEU A 44 -1.45 -25.20 2.71
C LEU A 44 -1.52 -26.44 1.81
N GLU A 45 -0.47 -26.73 1.05
CA GLU A 45 -0.38 -27.94 0.22
C GLU A 45 -0.43 -29.20 1.09
N PHE A 46 0.35 -29.23 2.17
CA PHE A 46 0.30 -30.32 3.15
C PHE A 46 -1.09 -30.48 3.77
N MET A 47 -1.73 -29.38 4.20
CA MET A 47 -3.07 -29.42 4.78
C MET A 47 -4.10 -29.96 3.79
N LYS A 48 -4.02 -29.56 2.51
CA LYS A 48 -4.90 -30.07 1.45
C LYS A 48 -4.68 -31.57 1.21
N GLY A 49 -3.43 -32.01 1.09
CA GLY A 49 -3.09 -33.42 0.84
C GLY A 49 -3.53 -34.36 1.95
N ASN A 50 -3.60 -33.87 3.19
CA ASN A 50 -4.01 -34.64 4.36
C ASN A 50 -5.45 -34.35 4.83
N ASN A 51 -6.21 -33.56 4.07
CA ASN A 51 -7.55 -33.10 4.43
C ASN A 51 -7.65 -32.50 5.85
N LEU A 52 -6.67 -31.68 6.22
CA LEU A 52 -6.60 -30.99 7.51
C LEU A 52 -7.19 -29.59 7.39
N ASP A 53 -8.07 -29.22 8.31
CA ASP A 53 -8.61 -27.87 8.42
C ASP A 53 -7.83 -26.99 9.39
N ASN A 54 -7.21 -27.58 10.41
CA ASN A 54 -6.52 -26.87 11.48
C ASN A 54 -5.18 -27.53 11.84
N PHE A 55 -4.21 -26.69 12.17
CA PHE A 55 -2.97 -27.08 12.84
C PHE A 55 -2.92 -26.42 14.21
N VAL A 56 -2.95 -27.21 15.28
CA VAL A 56 -2.76 -26.72 16.65
C VAL A 56 -1.25 -26.77 16.93
N LEU A 57 -0.67 -25.62 17.29
CA LEU A 57 0.75 -25.50 17.61
C LEU A 57 0.93 -25.50 19.12
N ASP A 58 1.48 -26.58 19.66
CA ASP A 58 1.85 -26.70 21.07
C ASP A 58 3.36 -26.41 21.22
N GLY A 59 3.72 -25.28 21.84
CA GLY A 59 5.13 -24.96 22.14
C GLY A 59 5.47 -23.46 22.35
N ALA A 60 6.70 -23.21 22.83
CA ALA A 60 7.23 -21.92 23.32
C ALA A 60 7.37 -20.78 22.28
N GLY A 61 6.94 -21.00 21.03
CA GLY A 61 6.98 -20.02 19.94
C GLY A 61 5.70 -19.20 19.75
N GLY A 62 4.76 -19.29 20.69
CA GLY A 62 3.44 -18.67 20.63
C GLY A 62 2.37 -19.69 20.24
N GLY A 63 1.62 -20.15 21.24
CA GLY A 63 0.50 -21.07 21.03
C GLY A 63 -0.57 -20.47 20.12
N GLY A 64 -1.21 -21.32 19.33
CA GLY A 64 -2.28 -20.90 18.43
C GLY A 64 -2.67 -21.97 17.41
N THR A 65 -3.76 -21.71 16.70
CA THR A 65 -4.28 -22.58 15.66
C THR A 65 -4.14 -21.92 14.30
N ILE A 66 -3.45 -22.59 13.37
CA ILE A 66 -3.43 -22.20 11.96
C ILE A 66 -4.59 -22.91 11.27
N ALA A 67 -5.60 -22.14 10.86
CA ALA A 67 -6.76 -22.65 10.15
C ALA A 67 -6.63 -22.41 8.64
N ARG A 68 -6.98 -23.42 7.83
CA ARG A 68 -7.22 -23.27 6.40
C ARG A 68 -8.58 -22.59 6.21
N SER A 69 -8.59 -21.43 5.56
CA SER A 69 -9.83 -20.73 5.21
C SER A 69 -9.83 -20.43 3.72
N GLU A 70 -10.90 -20.85 3.04
CA GLU A 70 -11.19 -20.43 1.68
C GLU A 70 -12.17 -19.26 1.71
N ARG A 71 -11.84 -18.18 0.99
CA ARG A 71 -12.69 -16.99 0.92
C ARG A 71 -12.80 -16.54 -0.52
N THR A 72 -14.03 -16.40 -1.00
CA THR A 72 -14.31 -15.76 -2.28
C THR A 72 -14.27 -14.25 -2.08
N VAL A 73 -13.25 -13.60 -2.63
CA VAL A 73 -13.11 -12.14 -2.55
C VAL A 73 -13.68 -11.52 -3.82
N ARG A 74 -14.69 -10.65 -3.67
CA ARG A 74 -15.21 -9.86 -4.80
C ARG A 74 -14.14 -8.85 -5.25
N PRO A 75 -14.01 -8.59 -6.56
CA PRO A 75 -13.09 -7.56 -7.04
C PRO A 75 -13.38 -6.21 -6.40
N ALA A 76 -12.32 -5.48 -6.02
CA ALA A 76 -12.46 -4.14 -5.50
C ALA A 76 -13.08 -3.20 -6.55
N LEU A 77 -14.07 -2.41 -6.14
CA LEU A 77 -14.69 -1.41 -7.00
C LEU A 77 -13.71 -0.24 -7.21
N LYS A 78 -13.12 -0.15 -8.40
CA LYS A 78 -12.14 0.89 -8.71
C LYS A 78 -12.83 2.22 -8.99
N ARG A 79 -12.23 3.32 -8.51
CA ARG A 79 -12.71 4.69 -8.79
C ARG A 79 -12.84 4.99 -10.29
N SER A 80 -11.96 4.45 -11.12
CA SER A 80 -12.03 4.56 -12.58
C SER A 80 -13.28 3.87 -13.15
N THR A 81 -13.60 2.68 -12.65
CA THR A 81 -14.79 1.92 -13.05
C THR A 81 -16.07 2.66 -12.65
N LEU A 82 -16.12 3.19 -11.41
CA LEU A 82 -17.22 4.04 -10.95
C LEU A 82 -17.41 5.26 -11.85
N ARG A 83 -16.35 6.02 -12.11
CA ARG A 83 -16.40 7.21 -12.98
C ARG A 83 -16.90 6.89 -14.37
N GLN A 84 -16.37 5.83 -14.99
CA GLN A 84 -16.78 5.41 -16.33
C GLN A 84 -18.26 5.02 -16.37
N GLN A 85 -18.75 4.28 -15.38
CA GLN A 85 -20.15 3.88 -15.32
C GLN A 85 -21.08 5.08 -15.07
N LEU A 86 -20.69 6.04 -14.23
CA LEU A 86 -21.46 7.27 -14.02
C LEU A 86 -21.50 8.12 -15.30
N LEU A 87 -20.40 8.25 -16.03
CA LEU A 87 -20.38 8.95 -17.32
C LEU A 87 -21.29 8.30 -18.36
N LEU A 88 -21.36 6.96 -18.39
CA LEU A 88 -22.27 6.23 -19.28
C LEU A 88 -23.73 6.40 -18.86
N GLN A 89 -24.01 6.34 -17.56
CA GLN A 89 -25.38 6.42 -17.02
C GLN A 89 -25.97 7.84 -17.10
N PHE A 90 -25.12 8.86 -16.99
CA PHE A 90 -25.49 10.28 -17.02
C PHE A 90 -24.90 10.99 -18.25
N ALA A 91 -24.88 10.31 -19.41
CA ALA A 91 -24.30 10.84 -20.65
C ALA A 91 -24.88 12.23 -21.04
N ASP A 92 -26.16 12.45 -20.75
CA ASP A 92 -26.86 13.70 -21.06
C ASP A 92 -26.73 14.77 -19.95
N GLN A 93 -26.16 14.42 -18.78
CA GLN A 93 -26.09 15.26 -17.57
C GLN A 93 -24.70 15.14 -16.91
N PRO A 94 -23.63 15.60 -17.58
CA PRO A 94 -22.25 15.47 -17.08
C PRO A 94 -22.01 16.17 -15.72
N GLU A 95 -22.77 17.22 -15.42
CA GLU A 95 -22.73 17.93 -14.14
C GLU A 95 -23.10 17.03 -12.94
N ARG A 96 -24.05 16.11 -13.13
CA ARG A 96 -24.48 15.16 -12.09
C ARG A 96 -23.43 14.09 -11.81
N VAL A 97 -22.55 13.80 -12.77
CA VAL A 97 -21.40 12.90 -12.54
C VAL A 97 -20.43 13.50 -11.53
N ALA A 98 -20.15 14.80 -11.66
CA ALA A 98 -19.25 15.51 -10.74
C ALA A 98 -19.85 15.65 -9.33
N GLU A 99 -21.17 15.85 -9.24
CA GLU A 99 -21.91 15.83 -7.98
C GLU A 99 -21.88 14.45 -7.31
N ALA A 100 -22.24 13.39 -8.04
CA ALA A 100 -22.26 12.03 -7.53
C ALA A 100 -20.88 11.56 -7.05
N LEU A 101 -19.81 11.88 -7.80
CA LEU A 101 -18.45 11.55 -7.39
C LEU A 101 -18.04 12.31 -6.11
N ARG A 102 -18.41 13.58 -5.96
CA ARG A 102 -18.13 14.35 -4.73
C ARG A 102 -18.86 13.76 -3.53
N ALA A 103 -20.13 13.39 -3.68
CA ALA A 103 -20.92 12.76 -2.63
C ALA A 103 -20.32 11.40 -2.20
N ILE A 104 -19.91 10.56 -3.16
CA ILE A 104 -19.25 9.27 -2.89
C ILE A 104 -17.91 9.46 -2.14
N GLU A 105 -17.20 10.54 -2.43
CA GLU A 105 -15.91 10.88 -1.82
C GLU A 105 -16.06 11.63 -0.49
N GLY A 106 -17.28 11.95 -0.06
CA GLY A 106 -17.57 12.67 1.19
C GLY A 106 -17.10 14.13 1.18
N ILE A 107 -17.03 14.76 0.00
CA ILE A 107 -16.54 16.13 -0.18
C ILE A 107 -17.73 17.11 -0.04
N PRO A 108 -17.67 18.10 0.87
CA PRO A 108 -18.72 19.13 1.01
C PRO A 108 -18.90 19.99 -0.25
N GLU A 109 -20.11 20.49 -0.48
CA GLU A 109 -20.38 21.47 -1.53
C GLU A 109 -19.69 22.81 -1.22
N GLY A 110 -18.84 23.30 -2.15
CA GLY A 110 -18.20 24.62 -2.04
C GLY A 110 -16.66 24.61 -2.04
N ASP A 111 -16.03 23.45 -1.87
CA ASP A 111 -14.57 23.34 -2.02
C ASP A 111 -14.20 23.31 -3.52
N ASP A 112 -13.58 24.39 -4.01
CA ASP A 112 -13.00 24.48 -5.35
C ASP A 112 -11.77 23.57 -5.45
N MET A 113 -12.04 22.29 -5.70
CA MET A 113 -11.03 21.26 -5.86
C MET A 113 -11.05 20.76 -7.31
N SER A 114 -10.76 21.66 -8.25
CA SER A 114 -10.39 21.33 -9.63
C SER A 114 -9.25 20.30 -9.73
N ALA A 115 -8.50 20.07 -8.63
CA ALA A 115 -7.62 18.94 -8.41
C ALA A 115 -7.97 18.24 -7.08
N GLY A 116 -8.74 17.16 -7.11
CA GLY A 116 -9.26 16.45 -5.93
C GLY A 116 -8.19 15.85 -5.01
N GLY A 117 -7.68 16.63 -4.06
CA GLY A 117 -6.85 16.17 -2.94
C GLY A 117 -6.19 17.27 -2.11
N THR A 118 -5.80 16.96 -0.86
CA THR A 118 -5.05 17.89 0.00
C THR A 118 -3.63 18.10 -0.55
N LYS A 119 -3.23 19.35 -0.80
CA LYS A 119 -1.85 19.68 -1.14
C LYS A 119 -0.97 19.54 0.11
N ARG A 120 0.09 18.73 0.03
CA ARG A 120 1.10 18.59 1.08
C ARG A 120 2.48 18.79 0.49
N GLU A 121 3.29 19.64 1.12
CA GLU A 121 4.70 19.77 0.80
C GLU A 121 5.47 18.60 1.41
N VAL A 122 6.31 17.95 0.62
CA VAL A 122 7.08 16.77 1.04
C VAL A 122 8.52 16.87 0.57
N LEU A 123 9.46 16.50 1.45
CA LEU A 123 10.84 16.29 1.06
C LEU A 123 10.95 14.98 0.27
N SER A 124 11.73 15.00 -0.82
CA SER A 124 11.99 13.80 -1.61
C SER A 124 13.46 13.75 -2.04
N ARG A 125 14.03 12.54 -2.01
CA ARG A 125 15.42 12.27 -2.39
C ARG A 125 15.45 11.36 -3.61
N ARG A 126 16.19 11.77 -4.64
CA ARG A 126 16.47 10.96 -5.84
C ARG A 126 17.82 10.28 -5.67
N LEU A 127 17.83 8.95 -5.73
CA LEU A 127 19.05 8.16 -5.75
C LEU A 127 19.39 7.73 -7.18
N PRO A 128 20.67 7.69 -7.57
CA PRO A 128 21.06 7.13 -8.85
C PRO A 128 20.63 5.67 -8.93
N ARG A 129 20.09 5.25 -10.08
CA ARG A 129 19.76 3.84 -10.32
C ARG A 129 21.06 3.05 -10.39
N ALA A 130 21.17 1.98 -9.60
CA ALA A 130 22.24 1.00 -9.78
C ALA A 130 22.12 0.42 -11.20
N GLN A 131 23.10 0.71 -12.06
CA GLN A 131 23.23 0.05 -13.35
C GLN A 131 23.75 -1.35 -13.05
N ASN A 132 22.89 -2.36 -13.12
CA ASN A 132 23.33 -3.75 -13.17
C ASN A 132 23.97 -3.97 -14.54
N ILE A 133 25.25 -3.63 -14.68
CA ILE A 133 26.03 -3.98 -15.86
C ILE A 133 26.39 -5.46 -15.69
N THR A 134 25.62 -6.34 -16.33
CA THR A 134 26.03 -7.72 -16.59
C THR A 134 27.12 -7.67 -17.64
N LEU A 135 28.38 -7.84 -17.23
CA LEU A 135 29.45 -8.22 -18.14
C LEU A 135 29.33 -9.73 -18.34
N GLY A 136 29.02 -10.13 -19.57
CA GLY A 136 28.99 -11.54 -19.99
C GLY A 136 30.38 -12.12 -20.17
#